data_AF-A0A939IMJ2-F1
#
_entry.id   AF-A0A939IMJ2-F1
#
_cell.length_a   1.000
_cell.length_b   1.000
_cell.length_c   1.000
_cell.angle_alpha   90.00
_cell.angle_beta   90.00
_cell.angle_gamma   90.00
#
_symmetry.space_group_name_H-M   'P 1'
#
loop_
_entity.id
_entity.type
_entity.pdbx_description
1 polymer ?
#
loop_
_entity_poly.entity_id
_entity_poly.type
_entity_poly.pdbx_seq_one_letter_code
_entity_poly.pdbx_strand_id
1 'polypeptide(L)'
;MDNTDHLARERPLLIYDGDCGFCRYSVDYARAATGDAVHYRPFQAVGNAFAQFSTQDYRDAIRLVEADGRSHGGAGAAFRALELGGHLALWARLYRALPPFAAACEWVYRLVARHRGAAYTLGRCLFGPQLRPARQQLTTWLFLRLLALIYLAAFGSLAWQAAGLIGGEGILPAEDFFAAVDARYGPRKYALLPSLLWLDASTASIQALGIAGCALSLLLLCNRGTAWVLPLLYLCYLSLYHGGQRFTAYQWDILLLECGFLAIFLPHAPTLFTWLYRWLLLRFLLQSGLVKWWSGDPHWRDFSALDFHFETQPLPNALAWYAHQLPEPILRAGVAFTFAVELLVPFLILLPRRPRQLAALLVALFQLAILLSGSYNFFNLLTLCLCVLLLDDQCLRRALPRGLRDGPGRRSPRAGPGTVAIALLYLTLSTLWLGATANRVPLGELPRALLYWSSPWHMANGYGLFAVMTTERPEIVFEGSRDGRQWRAYELPYKPGDPRRAPGWATPRQPRLDWQLWFAALQRPEDNRWVGAVVAGLLQGSEPVLALFAHNPFPDEPPRYLRASLYRYRFTTFSERAEDGAWWRREYLGEYWPVTAWQLPVERRH
;
A
#
# COMPACT_ATOMS: atom_id res chain seq x y z
N MET A 1 -29.07 -56.68 -1.54
CA MET A 1 -28.36 -55.97 -0.46
C MET A 1 -27.24 -55.21 -1.12
N ASP A 2 -27.50 -53.95 -1.42
CA ASP A 2 -26.78 -53.19 -2.44
C ASP A 2 -25.74 -52.25 -1.81
N ASN A 3 -24.65 -52.00 -2.54
CA ASN A 3 -23.36 -51.45 -2.11
C ASN A 3 -23.42 -50.05 -1.42
N THR A 4 -24.57 -49.39 -1.47
CA THR A 4 -24.86 -48.08 -0.84
C THR A 4 -24.99 -48.13 0.68
N ASP A 5 -25.43 -49.24 1.26
CA ASP A 5 -25.63 -49.36 2.71
C ASP A 5 -24.29 -49.53 3.48
N HIS A 6 -23.25 -50.01 2.78
CA HIS A 6 -21.87 -50.04 3.29
C HIS A 6 -21.20 -48.66 3.28
N LEU A 7 -21.55 -47.77 2.36
CA LEU A 7 -20.88 -46.49 2.14
C LEU A 7 -21.10 -45.46 3.26
N ALA A 8 -22.24 -45.50 3.96
CA ALA A 8 -22.50 -44.62 5.10
C ALA A 8 -21.92 -45.14 6.42
N ARG A 9 -21.62 -46.44 6.52
CA ARG A 9 -21.10 -47.07 7.76
C ARG A 9 -19.65 -46.69 8.05
N GLU A 10 -18.88 -46.22 7.06
CA GLU A 10 -17.48 -45.84 7.25
C GLU A 10 -17.26 -44.32 7.36
N ARG A 11 -18.08 -43.49 6.69
CA ARG A 11 -17.89 -42.03 6.62
C ARG A 11 -19.20 -41.25 6.44
N PRO A 12 -19.28 -39.99 6.94
CA PRO A 12 -20.44 -39.12 6.72
C PRO A 12 -20.77 -38.91 5.24
N LEU A 13 -22.04 -39.10 4.86
CA LEU A 13 -22.55 -38.97 3.50
C LEU A 13 -23.51 -37.79 3.37
N LEU A 14 -23.16 -36.83 2.52
CA LEU A 14 -24.03 -35.72 2.12
C LEU A 14 -24.74 -36.04 0.79
N ILE A 15 -26.06 -36.06 0.86
CA ILE A 15 -26.99 -36.32 -0.22
C ILE A 15 -27.59 -35.00 -0.70
N TYR A 16 -27.61 -34.80 -2.02
CA TYR A 16 -28.09 -33.57 -2.66
C TYR A 16 -28.84 -33.86 -3.96
N ASP A 17 -29.53 -32.85 -4.50
CA ASP A 17 -30.17 -32.92 -5.81
C ASP A 17 -29.14 -32.78 -6.94
N GLY A 18 -28.90 -33.89 -7.65
CA GLY A 18 -27.97 -33.97 -8.79
C GLY A 18 -28.40 -33.17 -10.01
N ASP A 19 -29.69 -32.92 -10.21
CA ASP A 19 -30.23 -32.20 -11.36
C ASP A 19 -30.24 -30.69 -11.13
N CYS A 20 -30.22 -30.25 -9.87
CA CYS A 20 -30.14 -28.85 -9.49
C CYS A 20 -28.74 -28.23 -9.70
N GLY A 21 -28.65 -27.23 -10.58
CA GLY A 21 -27.41 -26.48 -10.84
C GLY A 21 -26.82 -25.79 -9.60
N PHE A 22 -27.67 -25.21 -8.74
CA PHE A 22 -27.22 -24.59 -7.48
C PHE A 22 -26.65 -25.61 -6.49
N CYS A 23 -27.29 -26.79 -6.38
CA CYS A 23 -26.84 -27.84 -5.48
C CYS A 23 -25.48 -28.38 -5.91
N ARG A 24 -25.30 -28.68 -7.21
CA ARG A 24 -23.98 -29.06 -7.76
C ARG A 24 -22.92 -27.98 -7.48
N TYR A 25 -23.25 -26.72 -7.77
CA TYR A 25 -22.35 -25.58 -7.54
C TYR A 25 -21.90 -25.44 -6.08
N SER A 26 -22.82 -25.66 -5.14
CA SER A 26 -22.55 -25.58 -3.69
C SER A 26 -21.81 -26.81 -3.17
N VAL A 27 -22.12 -28.00 -3.69
CA VAL A 27 -21.46 -29.27 -3.35
C VAL A 27 -20.02 -29.29 -3.85
N ASP A 28 -19.73 -28.73 -5.02
CA ASP A 28 -18.36 -28.60 -5.52
C ASP A 28 -17.47 -27.79 -4.56
N TYR A 29 -18.03 -26.72 -3.96
CA TYR A 29 -17.35 -25.97 -2.92
C TYR A 29 -17.15 -26.80 -1.66
N ALA A 30 -18.22 -27.44 -1.16
CA ALA A 30 -18.17 -28.23 0.05
C ALA A 30 -17.15 -29.36 -0.07
N ARG A 31 -17.18 -30.12 -1.17
CA ARG A 31 -16.21 -31.16 -1.50
C ARG A 31 -14.78 -30.64 -1.56
N ALA A 32 -14.56 -29.47 -2.17
CA ALA A 32 -13.23 -28.85 -2.22
C ALA A 32 -12.74 -28.34 -0.86
N ALA A 33 -13.64 -28.04 0.07
CA ALA A 33 -13.33 -27.62 1.43
C ALA A 33 -13.07 -28.82 2.36
N THR A 34 -13.93 -29.84 2.33
CA THR A 34 -13.86 -30.98 3.27
C THR A 34 -12.87 -32.05 2.84
N GLY A 35 -12.49 -32.10 1.56
CA GLY A 35 -11.70 -33.22 1.02
C GLY A 35 -12.42 -34.54 1.29
N ASP A 36 -11.66 -35.52 1.79
CA ASP A 36 -12.15 -36.89 2.02
C ASP A 36 -12.93 -37.07 3.34
N ALA A 37 -13.17 -35.99 4.10
CA ALA A 37 -13.88 -36.03 5.39
C ALA A 37 -15.40 -36.25 5.24
N VAL A 38 -15.98 -35.90 4.09
CA VAL A 38 -17.41 -36.05 3.80
C VAL A 38 -17.56 -36.60 2.38
N HIS A 39 -18.39 -37.62 2.20
CA HIS A 39 -18.75 -38.16 0.90
C HIS A 39 -19.95 -37.41 0.32
N TYR A 40 -20.00 -37.26 -1.00
CA TYR A 40 -21.05 -36.52 -1.68
C TYR A 40 -21.67 -37.38 -2.78
N ARG A 41 -22.99 -37.62 -2.71
CA ARG A 41 -23.73 -38.39 -3.73
C ARG A 41 -25.05 -37.69 -4.09
N PRO A 42 -25.40 -37.63 -5.38
CA PRO A 42 -26.73 -37.17 -5.78
C PRO A 42 -27.78 -38.22 -5.34
N PHE A 43 -28.96 -37.79 -4.89
CA PHE A 43 -30.00 -38.74 -4.43
C PHE A 43 -30.44 -39.68 -5.57
N GLN A 44 -30.34 -39.24 -6.83
CA GLN A 44 -30.57 -40.04 -8.03
C GLN A 44 -29.73 -41.33 -8.06
N ALA A 45 -28.52 -41.30 -7.48
CA ALA A 45 -27.63 -42.46 -7.39
C ALA A 45 -27.77 -43.25 -6.08
N VAL A 46 -28.37 -42.65 -5.05
CA VAL A 46 -28.60 -43.27 -3.73
C VAL A 46 -29.93 -44.06 -3.73
N GLY A 47 -30.89 -43.66 -4.56
CA GLY A 47 -32.18 -44.33 -4.68
C GLY A 47 -32.93 -44.37 -3.35
N ASN A 48 -33.49 -45.54 -3.01
CA ASN A 48 -34.23 -45.78 -1.77
C ASN A 48 -33.36 -46.38 -0.65
N ALA A 49 -32.03 -46.21 -0.71
CA ALA A 49 -31.12 -46.79 0.28
C ALA A 49 -31.40 -46.32 1.72
N PHE A 50 -32.06 -45.17 1.91
CA PHE A 50 -32.47 -44.66 3.21
C PHE A 50 -33.99 -44.57 3.31
N ALA A 51 -34.63 -45.59 3.87
CA ALA A 51 -36.10 -45.68 3.98
C ALA A 51 -36.75 -44.53 4.78
N GLN A 52 -35.97 -43.83 5.60
CA GLN A 52 -36.44 -42.70 6.42
C GLN A 52 -36.62 -41.38 5.65
N PHE A 53 -36.25 -41.31 4.37
CA PHE A 53 -36.36 -40.10 3.56
C PHE A 53 -37.19 -40.37 2.29
N SER A 54 -38.15 -39.49 2.01
CA SER A 54 -38.88 -39.50 0.75
C SER A 54 -38.08 -38.82 -0.37
N THR A 55 -38.44 -39.05 -1.62
CA THR A 55 -37.86 -38.31 -2.75
C THR A 55 -38.08 -36.79 -2.61
N GLN A 56 -39.20 -36.38 -2.00
CA GLN A 56 -39.48 -34.97 -1.76
C GLN A 56 -38.53 -34.36 -0.73
N ASP A 57 -38.14 -35.11 0.30
CA ASP A 57 -37.18 -34.67 1.31
C ASP A 57 -35.81 -34.31 0.71
N TYR A 58 -35.38 -35.06 -0.32
CA TYR A 58 -34.14 -34.79 -1.04
C TYR A 58 -34.26 -33.62 -2.02
N ARG A 59 -35.45 -33.39 -2.57
CA ARG A 59 -35.74 -32.23 -3.42
C ARG A 59 -35.84 -30.94 -2.61
N ASP A 60 -36.32 -31.00 -1.37
CA ASP A 60 -36.52 -29.81 -0.54
C ASP A 60 -35.22 -29.35 0.13
N ALA A 61 -34.37 -30.29 0.58
CA ALA A 61 -33.14 -29.95 1.27
C ALA A 61 -32.03 -31.00 1.06
N ILE A 62 -30.78 -30.54 1.20
CA ILE A 62 -29.64 -31.44 1.36
C ILE A 62 -29.77 -32.22 2.67
N ARG A 63 -29.26 -33.45 2.68
CA ARG A 63 -29.25 -34.33 3.86
C ARG A 63 -27.84 -34.78 4.13
N LEU A 64 -27.42 -34.74 5.39
CA LEU A 64 -26.17 -35.33 5.85
C LEU A 64 -26.52 -36.51 6.76
N VAL A 65 -25.98 -37.69 6.47
CA VAL A 65 -26.09 -38.89 7.30
C VAL A 65 -24.70 -39.21 7.85
N GLU A 66 -24.54 -39.22 9.17
CA GLU A 66 -23.29 -39.56 9.85
C GLU A 66 -23.19 -41.07 10.07
N ALA A 67 -21.97 -41.57 10.34
CA ALA A 67 -21.68 -43.00 10.48
C ALA A 67 -22.41 -43.67 11.66
N ASP A 68 -22.86 -42.88 12.64
CA ASP A 68 -23.65 -43.34 13.79
C ASP A 68 -25.17 -43.31 13.54
N GLY A 69 -25.60 -43.03 12.31
CA GLY A 69 -27.00 -42.98 11.91
C GLY A 69 -27.70 -41.65 12.18
N ARG A 70 -27.03 -40.67 12.82
CA ARG A 70 -27.61 -39.33 12.97
C ARG A 70 -27.75 -38.66 11.62
N SER A 71 -28.84 -37.92 11.45
CA SER A 71 -29.09 -37.19 10.22
C SER A 71 -29.42 -35.72 10.45
N HIS A 72 -28.95 -34.88 9.53
CA HIS A 72 -29.17 -33.45 9.51
C HIS A 72 -29.77 -33.05 8.16
N GLY A 73 -30.63 -32.03 8.15
CA GLY A 73 -31.19 -31.44 6.94
C GLY A 73 -30.86 -29.95 6.82
N GLY A 74 -31.07 -29.39 5.64
CA GLY A 74 -31.10 -27.93 5.46
C GLY A 74 -29.78 -27.23 5.79
N ALA A 75 -29.87 -26.11 6.51
CA ALA A 75 -28.69 -25.37 6.96
C ALA A 75 -27.85 -26.18 7.96
N GLY A 76 -28.51 -26.94 8.85
CA GLY A 76 -27.84 -27.82 9.81
C GLY A 76 -26.90 -28.84 9.13
N ALA A 77 -27.34 -29.45 8.03
CA ALA A 77 -26.50 -30.35 7.23
C ALA A 77 -25.28 -29.63 6.62
N ALA A 78 -25.47 -28.41 6.10
CA ALA A 78 -24.37 -27.62 5.53
C ALA A 78 -23.31 -27.25 6.58
N PHE A 79 -23.73 -26.75 7.74
CA PHE A 79 -22.81 -26.39 8.83
C PHE A 79 -22.06 -27.61 9.36
N ARG A 80 -22.76 -28.73 9.58
CA ARG A 80 -22.14 -29.95 10.09
C ARG A 80 -21.14 -30.54 9.09
N ALA A 81 -21.48 -30.58 7.80
CA ALA A 81 -20.57 -31.09 6.78
C ALA A 81 -19.27 -30.26 6.69
N LEU A 82 -19.38 -28.93 6.72
CA LEU A 82 -18.21 -28.05 6.70
C LEU A 82 -17.39 -28.14 8.00
N GLU A 83 -18.05 -28.32 9.14
CA GLU A 83 -17.38 -28.54 10.43
C GLU A 83 -16.54 -29.83 10.43
N LEU A 84 -17.06 -30.92 9.86
CA LEU A 84 -16.32 -32.19 9.72
C LEU A 84 -15.05 -32.01 8.88
N GLY A 85 -15.07 -31.11 7.89
CA GLY A 85 -13.89 -30.69 7.14
C GLY A 85 -12.96 -29.72 7.88
N GLY A 86 -13.24 -29.36 9.12
CA GLY A 86 -12.47 -28.39 9.91
C GLY A 86 -12.74 -26.92 9.54
N HIS A 87 -13.80 -26.65 8.78
CA HIS A 87 -14.22 -25.30 8.35
C HIS A 87 -15.46 -24.83 9.12
N LEU A 88 -15.63 -23.52 9.28
CA LEU A 88 -16.82 -22.91 9.92
C LEU A 88 -17.19 -23.46 11.32
N ALA A 89 -16.25 -24.05 12.07
CA ALA A 89 -16.54 -24.66 13.36
C ALA A 89 -17.18 -23.69 14.36
N LEU A 90 -16.76 -22.42 14.37
CA LEU A 90 -17.40 -21.37 15.18
C LEU A 90 -18.89 -21.19 14.81
N TRP A 91 -19.20 -21.10 13.51
CA TRP A 91 -20.56 -20.93 13.04
C TRP A 91 -21.44 -22.16 13.28
N ALA A 92 -20.87 -23.36 13.14
CA ALA A 92 -21.56 -24.60 13.52
C ALA A 92 -21.86 -24.67 15.03
N ARG A 93 -20.94 -24.19 15.88
CA ARG A 93 -21.18 -24.05 17.33
C ARG A 93 -22.26 -23.01 17.63
N LEU A 94 -22.22 -21.84 17.00
CA LEU A 94 -23.25 -20.81 17.15
C LEU A 94 -24.62 -21.32 16.69
N TYR A 95 -24.67 -22.07 15.58
CA TYR A 95 -25.89 -22.72 15.09
C TYR A 95 -26.48 -23.68 16.12
N ARG A 96 -25.66 -24.46 16.83
CA ARG A 96 -26.14 -25.35 17.89
C ARG A 96 -26.48 -24.64 19.20
N ALA A 97 -25.77 -23.56 19.53
CA ALA A 97 -25.88 -22.88 20.82
C ALA A 97 -26.98 -21.80 20.86
N LEU A 98 -27.31 -21.18 19.72
CA LEU A 98 -28.21 -20.03 19.66
C LEU A 98 -29.44 -20.33 18.78
N PRO A 99 -30.60 -20.67 19.37
CA PRO A 99 -31.82 -20.97 18.61
C PRO A 99 -32.25 -19.86 17.63
N PRO A 100 -32.18 -18.55 17.96
CA PRO A 100 -32.51 -17.49 17.00
C PRO A 100 -31.60 -17.49 15.77
N PHE A 101 -30.31 -17.78 15.96
CA PHE A 101 -29.34 -17.86 14.86
C PHE A 101 -29.61 -19.08 13.98
N ALA A 102 -29.95 -20.24 14.56
CA ALA A 102 -30.36 -21.42 13.81
C ALA A 102 -31.61 -21.17 12.98
N ALA A 103 -32.64 -20.56 13.58
CA ALA A 103 -33.89 -20.22 12.89
C ALA A 103 -33.65 -19.26 11.71
N ALA A 104 -32.81 -18.25 11.90
CA ALA A 104 -32.41 -17.34 10.82
C ALA A 104 -31.67 -18.08 9.69
N CYS A 105 -30.72 -18.96 10.02
CA CYS A 105 -29.98 -19.75 9.03
C CYS A 105 -30.91 -20.67 8.22
N GLU A 106 -31.85 -21.35 8.87
CA GLU A 106 -32.83 -22.21 8.20
C GLU A 106 -33.82 -21.40 7.36
N TRP A 107 -34.21 -20.21 7.79
CA TRP A 107 -35.02 -19.29 6.98
C TRP A 107 -34.26 -18.87 5.71
N VAL A 108 -32.99 -18.47 5.82
CA VAL A 108 -32.14 -18.14 4.66
C VAL A 108 -31.99 -19.35 3.75
N TYR A 109 -31.76 -20.54 4.31
CA TYR A 109 -31.65 -21.77 3.53
C TYR A 109 -32.93 -22.04 2.73
N ARG A 110 -34.11 -21.94 3.36
CA ARG A 110 -35.40 -22.12 2.67
C ARG A 110 -35.62 -21.08 1.58
N LEU A 111 -35.23 -19.83 1.81
CA LEU A 111 -35.31 -18.77 0.80
C LEU A 111 -34.45 -19.12 -0.43
N VAL A 112 -33.20 -19.54 -0.21
CA VAL A 112 -32.29 -19.98 -1.28
C VAL A 112 -32.82 -21.23 -1.99
N ALA A 113 -33.36 -22.20 -1.23
CA ALA A 113 -33.93 -23.43 -1.77
C ALA A 113 -35.17 -23.18 -2.65
N ARG A 114 -35.99 -22.17 -2.32
CA ARG A 114 -37.14 -21.74 -3.14
C ARG A 114 -36.70 -21.01 -4.42
N HIS A 115 -35.55 -20.33 -4.39
CA HIS A 115 -35.05 -19.50 -5.50
C HIS A 115 -33.72 -19.99 -6.08
N ARG A 116 -33.52 -21.32 -6.18
CA ARG A 116 -32.23 -21.93 -6.61
C ARG A 116 -31.70 -21.41 -7.94
N GLY A 117 -32.57 -21.17 -8.93
CA GLY A 117 -32.16 -20.62 -10.23
C GLY A 117 -31.58 -19.21 -10.13
N ALA A 118 -32.24 -18.32 -9.38
CA ALA A 118 -31.75 -16.97 -9.11
C ALA A 118 -30.47 -17.01 -8.25
N ALA A 119 -30.44 -17.85 -7.22
CA ALA A 119 -29.26 -18.04 -6.36
C ALA A 119 -28.05 -18.57 -7.13
N TYR A 120 -28.25 -19.47 -8.11
CA TYR A 120 -27.20 -19.97 -8.99
C TYR A 120 -26.64 -18.85 -9.89
N THR A 121 -27.53 -18.06 -10.49
CA THR A 121 -27.14 -16.92 -11.34
C THR A 121 -26.35 -15.89 -10.54
N LEU A 122 -26.88 -15.49 -9.37
CA LEU A 122 -26.22 -14.57 -8.47
C LEU A 122 -24.87 -15.12 -7.97
N GLY A 123 -24.84 -16.40 -7.59
CA GLY A 123 -23.62 -17.09 -7.16
C GLY A 123 -22.53 -17.07 -8.23
N ARG A 124 -22.90 -17.25 -9.51
CA ARG A 124 -21.96 -17.16 -10.63
C ARG A 124 -21.47 -15.73 -10.88
N CYS A 125 -22.33 -14.74 -10.74
CA CYS A 125 -21.96 -13.33 -10.87
C CYS A 125 -21.00 -12.88 -9.75
N LEU A 126 -21.21 -13.33 -8.51
CA LEU A 126 -20.43 -12.92 -7.35
C LEU A 126 -19.14 -13.72 -7.14
N PHE A 127 -19.16 -15.03 -7.41
CA PHE A 127 -18.05 -15.93 -7.10
C PHE A 127 -17.37 -16.56 -8.33
N GLY A 128 -17.99 -16.43 -9.51
CA GLY A 128 -17.50 -17.00 -10.77
C GLY A 128 -18.15 -18.34 -11.15
N PRO A 129 -17.75 -18.96 -12.27
CA PRO A 129 -18.38 -20.18 -12.76
C PRO A 129 -18.14 -21.42 -11.88
N GLN A 130 -17.13 -21.37 -10.99
CA GLN A 130 -16.77 -22.45 -10.09
C GLN A 130 -16.61 -21.89 -8.67
N LEU A 131 -17.45 -22.35 -7.74
CA LEU A 131 -17.33 -22.02 -6.33
C LEU A 131 -16.23 -22.90 -5.72
N ARG A 132 -15.12 -22.29 -5.30
CA ARG A 132 -14.02 -22.97 -4.63
C ARG A 132 -13.55 -22.16 -3.44
N PRO A 133 -13.03 -22.81 -2.37
CA PRO A 133 -12.40 -22.11 -1.27
C PRO A 133 -11.26 -21.20 -1.77
N ALA A 134 -11.26 -19.94 -1.33
CA ALA A 134 -10.20 -19.00 -1.66
C ALA A 134 -8.92 -19.40 -0.92
N ARG A 135 -7.95 -19.95 -1.64
CA ARG A 135 -6.59 -20.19 -1.14
C ARG A 135 -5.72 -18.95 -1.39
N GLN A 136 -4.79 -18.70 -0.48
CA GLN A 136 -3.96 -17.49 -0.46
C GLN A 136 -2.46 -17.82 -0.37
N GLN A 137 -2.06 -19.08 -0.58
CA GLN A 137 -0.66 -19.50 -0.42
C GLN A 137 0.23 -18.89 -1.50
N LEU A 138 -0.16 -19.05 -2.76
CA LEU A 138 0.56 -18.48 -3.89
C LEU A 138 0.48 -16.96 -3.88
N THR A 139 -0.68 -16.43 -3.50
CA THR A 139 -0.94 -14.99 -3.43
C THR A 139 -0.04 -14.29 -2.41
N THR A 140 0.01 -14.80 -1.18
CA THR A 140 0.90 -14.27 -0.12
C THR A 140 2.37 -14.49 -0.43
N TRP A 141 2.71 -15.64 -1.04
CA TRP A 141 4.06 -15.91 -1.52
C TRP A 141 4.50 -14.84 -2.52
N LEU A 142 3.72 -14.61 -3.58
CA LEU A 142 4.03 -13.62 -4.62
C LEU A 142 4.12 -12.21 -4.02
N PHE A 143 3.16 -11.83 -3.18
CA PHE A 143 3.15 -10.54 -2.50
C PHE A 143 4.47 -10.26 -1.76
N LEU A 144 5.00 -11.23 -1.00
CA LEU A 144 6.26 -11.02 -0.27
C LEU A 144 7.48 -10.81 -1.18
N ARG A 145 7.46 -11.32 -2.43
CA ARG A 145 8.56 -11.10 -3.40
C ARG A 145 8.45 -9.72 -3.99
N LEU A 146 7.23 -9.31 -4.33
CA LEU A 146 6.98 -7.97 -4.82
C LEU A 146 7.32 -6.94 -3.73
N LEU A 147 6.94 -7.19 -2.48
CA LEU A 147 7.33 -6.36 -1.33
C LEU A 147 8.86 -6.32 -1.15
N ALA A 148 9.57 -7.43 -1.37
CA ALA A 148 11.02 -7.46 -1.36
C ALA A 148 11.64 -6.54 -2.43
N LEU A 149 11.07 -6.49 -3.64
CA LEU A 149 11.50 -5.57 -4.69
C LEU A 149 11.23 -4.10 -4.31
N ILE A 150 10.10 -3.82 -3.64
CA ILE A 150 9.81 -2.48 -3.11
C ILE A 150 10.84 -2.08 -2.07
N TYR A 151 11.15 -2.95 -1.10
CA TYR A 151 12.20 -2.66 -0.11
C TYR A 151 13.56 -2.45 -0.77
N LEU A 152 13.93 -3.28 -1.75
CA LEU A 152 15.19 -3.12 -2.47
C LEU A 152 15.28 -1.75 -3.15
N ALA A 153 14.20 -1.30 -3.81
CA ALA A 153 14.15 0.03 -4.41
C ALA A 153 14.22 1.15 -3.35
N ALA A 154 13.49 1.01 -2.25
CA ALA A 154 13.42 2.01 -1.19
C ALA A 154 14.77 2.17 -0.46
N PHE A 155 15.37 1.06 -0.01
CA PHE A 155 16.68 1.05 0.64
C PHE A 155 17.79 1.48 -0.32
N GLY A 156 17.82 0.92 -1.54
CA GLY A 156 18.84 1.26 -2.52
C GLY A 156 18.81 2.74 -2.92
N SER A 157 17.60 3.30 -3.09
CA SER A 157 17.43 4.73 -3.38
C SER A 157 17.88 5.62 -2.22
N LEU A 158 17.58 5.24 -0.98
CA LEU A 158 17.96 6.02 0.20
C LEU A 158 19.45 5.91 0.51
N ALA A 159 20.02 4.70 0.47
CA ALA A 159 21.43 4.45 0.76
C ALA A 159 22.36 5.27 -0.14
N TRP A 160 22.00 5.43 -1.42
CA TRP A 160 22.75 6.25 -2.38
C TRP A 160 22.81 7.74 -2.00
N GLN A 161 21.74 8.27 -1.40
CA GLN A 161 21.61 9.71 -1.09
C GLN A 161 21.90 10.02 0.38
N ALA A 162 22.00 9.00 1.22
CA ALA A 162 22.02 9.15 2.68
C ALA A 162 23.17 10.04 3.18
N ALA A 163 24.36 9.93 2.59
CA ALA A 163 25.50 10.76 2.98
C ALA A 163 25.23 12.26 2.77
N GLY A 164 24.70 12.64 1.61
CA GLY A 164 24.37 14.04 1.32
C GLY A 164 23.15 14.56 2.07
N LEU A 165 22.17 13.70 2.36
CA LEU A 165 20.94 14.11 3.05
C LEU A 165 21.12 14.21 4.56
N ILE A 166 21.68 13.16 5.17
CA ILE A 166 21.69 12.95 6.62
C ILE A 166 23.03 12.46 7.19
N GLY A 167 24.08 12.38 6.38
CA GLY A 167 25.44 12.12 6.88
C GLY A 167 25.99 13.32 7.63
N GLY A 168 27.14 13.13 8.29
CA GLY A 168 27.80 14.18 9.09
C GLY A 168 28.10 15.47 8.33
N GLU A 169 28.43 15.37 7.04
CA GLU A 169 28.67 16.51 6.14
C GLU A 169 27.49 16.80 5.19
N GLY A 170 26.33 16.17 5.48
CA GLY A 170 25.10 16.31 4.72
C GLY A 170 24.26 17.52 5.14
N ILE A 171 23.06 17.61 4.56
CA ILE A 171 22.14 18.74 4.77
C ILE A 171 21.54 18.75 6.19
N LEU A 172 21.15 17.58 6.72
CA LEU A 172 20.59 17.41 8.06
C LEU A 172 21.25 16.22 8.79
N PRO A 173 22.45 16.40 9.34
CA PRO A 173 23.18 15.32 10.01
C PRO A 173 22.33 14.59 11.05
N ALA A 174 22.23 13.26 10.91
CA ALA A 174 21.43 12.45 11.84
C ALA A 174 22.07 12.41 13.23
N GLU A 175 23.40 12.46 13.32
CA GLU A 175 24.14 12.47 14.57
C GLU A 175 23.74 13.67 15.45
N ASP A 176 23.74 14.87 14.89
CA ASP A 176 23.30 16.10 15.57
C ASP A 176 21.84 15.99 16.02
N PHE A 177 20.97 15.44 15.17
CA PHE A 177 19.57 15.24 15.49
C PHE A 177 19.37 14.30 16.68
N PHE A 178 20.03 13.14 16.68
CA PHE A 178 19.94 12.16 17.77
C PHE A 178 20.54 12.71 19.06
N ALA A 179 21.66 13.42 19.00
CA ALA A 179 22.27 14.08 20.14
C ALA A 179 21.33 15.16 20.75
N ALA A 180 20.69 15.97 19.91
CA ALA A 180 19.74 16.98 20.35
C ALA A 180 18.48 16.36 21.01
N VAL A 181 17.98 15.26 20.46
CA VAL A 181 16.84 14.52 21.03
C VAL A 181 17.23 13.89 22.37
N ASP A 182 18.42 13.31 22.49
CA ASP A 182 18.92 12.75 23.75
C ASP A 182 19.01 13.80 24.85
N ALA A 183 19.68 14.92 24.55
CA ALA A 183 19.85 16.03 25.48
C ALA A 183 18.51 16.60 25.98
N ARG A 184 17.47 16.59 25.13
CA ARG A 184 16.16 17.16 25.46
C ARG A 184 15.22 16.20 26.17
N TYR A 185 15.23 14.92 25.82
CA TYR A 185 14.17 13.97 26.24
C TYR A 185 14.68 12.82 27.12
N GLY A 186 16.00 12.64 27.25
CA GLY A 186 16.60 11.57 28.06
C GLY A 186 15.99 10.19 27.75
N PRO A 187 15.63 9.37 28.76
CA PRO A 187 15.09 8.03 28.51
C PRO A 187 13.81 7.97 27.65
N ARG A 188 13.02 9.05 27.58
CA ARG A 188 11.81 9.09 26.73
C ARG A 188 12.12 9.02 25.24
N LYS A 189 13.36 9.31 24.84
CA LYS A 189 13.82 9.27 23.44
C LYS A 189 13.52 7.93 22.75
N TYR A 190 13.65 6.81 23.48
CA TYR A 190 13.41 5.47 22.91
C TYR A 190 11.94 5.22 22.56
N ALA A 191 11.01 5.81 23.31
CA ALA A 191 9.58 5.71 23.02
C ALA A 191 9.16 6.65 21.90
N LEU A 192 9.77 7.84 21.83
CA LEU A 192 9.48 8.86 20.82
C LEU A 192 10.10 8.56 19.45
N LEU A 193 11.24 7.86 19.45
CA LEU A 193 12.04 7.63 18.26
C LEU A 193 12.66 6.21 18.29
N PRO A 194 11.86 5.13 18.19
CA PRO A 194 12.37 3.77 18.19
C PRO A 194 13.27 3.54 16.96
N SER A 195 14.58 3.41 17.18
CA SER A 195 15.57 3.33 16.10
C SER A 195 16.82 2.57 16.52
N LEU A 196 17.42 1.85 15.58
CA LEU A 196 18.74 1.23 15.73
C LEU A 196 19.87 2.28 15.70
N LEU A 197 19.61 3.48 15.18
CA LEU A 197 20.58 4.59 15.12
C LEU A 197 20.91 5.19 16.51
N TRP A 198 20.22 4.76 17.57
CA TRP A 198 20.65 5.07 18.94
C TRP A 198 21.96 4.37 19.33
N LEU A 199 22.35 3.30 18.61
CA LEU A 199 23.63 2.64 18.81
C LEU A 199 24.77 3.44 18.16
N ASP A 200 24.54 3.90 16.93
CA ASP A 200 25.43 4.76 16.19
C ASP A 200 24.65 5.45 15.05
N ALA A 201 24.74 6.77 14.98
CA ALA A 201 24.09 7.61 13.97
C ALA A 201 25.09 8.18 12.93
N SER A 202 26.31 7.65 12.89
CA SER A 202 27.34 8.05 11.92
C SER A 202 26.91 7.78 10.47
N THR A 203 27.55 8.48 9.53
CA THR A 203 27.36 8.27 8.09
C THR A 203 27.56 6.80 7.70
N ALA A 204 28.57 6.13 8.27
CA ALA A 204 28.88 4.74 7.97
C ALA A 204 27.76 3.80 8.45
N SER A 205 27.22 4.02 9.65
CA SER A 205 26.12 3.22 10.19
C SER A 205 24.81 3.41 9.42
N ILE A 206 24.52 4.63 8.98
CA ILE A 206 23.36 4.91 8.11
C ILE A 206 23.49 4.17 6.77
N GLN A 207 24.65 4.24 6.13
CA GLN A 207 24.92 3.49 4.89
C GLN A 207 24.84 1.98 5.10
N ALA A 208 25.42 1.47 6.18
CA ALA A 208 25.38 0.06 6.53
C ALA A 208 23.95 -0.44 6.73
N LEU A 209 23.08 0.33 7.38
CA LEU A 209 21.65 0.02 7.51
C LEU A 209 20.94 -0.05 6.15
N GLY A 210 21.25 0.89 5.24
CA GLY A 210 20.73 0.87 3.87
C GLY A 210 21.17 -0.37 3.08
N ILE A 211 22.46 -0.73 3.15
CA ILE A 211 23.02 -1.92 2.50
C ILE A 211 22.46 -3.21 3.12
N ALA A 212 22.36 -3.28 4.45
CA ALA A 212 21.75 -4.40 5.15
C ALA A 212 20.29 -4.58 4.74
N GLY A 213 19.52 -3.48 4.61
CA GLY A 213 18.16 -3.49 4.07
C GLY A 213 18.09 -4.06 2.66
N CYS A 214 19.03 -3.72 1.78
CA CYS A 214 19.12 -4.30 0.42
C CYS A 214 19.41 -5.82 0.48
N ALA A 215 20.37 -6.25 1.29
CA ALA A 215 20.71 -7.66 1.45
C ALA A 215 19.54 -8.48 2.01
N LEU A 216 18.87 -7.97 3.05
CA LEU A 216 17.66 -8.57 3.61
C LEU A 216 16.53 -8.65 2.58
N SER A 217 16.38 -7.64 1.72
CA SER A 217 15.40 -7.65 0.62
C SER A 217 15.69 -8.78 -0.37
N LEU A 218 16.96 -8.99 -0.74
CA LEU A 218 17.36 -10.11 -1.60
C LEU A 218 17.10 -11.48 -0.94
N LEU A 219 17.34 -11.61 0.37
CA LEU A 219 17.00 -12.82 1.11
C LEU A 219 15.50 -13.10 1.09
N LEU A 220 14.66 -12.08 1.30
CA LEU A 220 13.20 -12.20 1.23
C LEU A 220 12.75 -12.61 -0.18
N LEU A 221 13.32 -11.99 -1.22
CA LEU A 221 13.05 -12.31 -2.62
C LEU A 221 13.34 -13.81 -2.90
N CYS A 222 14.45 -14.31 -2.37
CA CYS A 222 14.89 -15.71 -2.47
C CYS A 222 14.18 -16.68 -1.49
N ASN A 223 13.19 -16.23 -0.72
CA ASN A 223 12.50 -16.99 0.32
C ASN A 223 13.38 -17.52 1.47
N ARG A 224 14.49 -16.86 1.79
CA ARG A 224 15.44 -17.32 2.80
C ARG A 224 15.22 -16.57 4.10
N GLY A 225 15.13 -17.32 5.21
CA GLY A 225 15.02 -16.74 6.55
C GLY A 225 13.80 -15.85 6.79
N THR A 226 12.70 -16.02 6.03
CA THR A 226 11.54 -15.11 6.00
C THR A 226 11.03 -14.69 7.39
N ALA A 227 11.05 -15.59 8.38
CA ALA A 227 10.58 -15.30 9.74
C ALA A 227 11.40 -14.20 10.45
N TRP A 228 12.72 -14.15 10.22
CA TRP A 228 13.62 -13.15 10.83
C TRP A 228 13.88 -11.96 9.91
N VAL A 229 13.88 -12.19 8.59
CA VAL A 229 14.11 -11.13 7.61
C VAL A 229 13.03 -10.04 7.65
N LEU A 230 11.75 -10.41 7.80
CA LEU A 230 10.65 -9.45 7.83
C LEU A 230 10.72 -8.46 9.01
N PRO A 231 10.89 -8.88 10.28
CA PRO A 231 11.04 -7.92 11.37
C PRO A 231 12.32 -7.09 11.24
N LEU A 232 13.43 -7.65 10.73
CA LEU A 232 14.66 -6.89 10.50
C LEU A 232 14.48 -5.82 9.42
N LEU A 233 13.84 -6.14 8.29
CA LEU A 233 13.51 -5.14 7.25
C LEU A 233 12.69 -3.98 7.81
N TYR A 234 11.67 -4.30 8.62
CA TYR A 234 10.84 -3.30 9.27
C TYR A 234 11.66 -2.41 10.22
N LEU A 235 12.49 -2.99 11.10
CA LEU A 235 13.31 -2.23 12.05
C LEU A 235 14.37 -1.38 11.35
N CYS A 236 15.03 -1.91 10.31
CA CYS A 236 15.99 -1.14 9.50
C CYS A 236 15.31 0.05 8.83
N TYR A 237 14.13 -0.15 8.21
CA TYR A 237 13.42 0.93 7.54
C TYR A 237 12.87 1.96 8.52
N LEU A 238 12.36 1.53 9.68
CA LEU A 238 11.89 2.42 10.75
C LEU A 238 13.04 3.28 11.29
N SER A 239 14.22 2.70 11.43
CA SER A 239 15.40 3.43 11.90
C SER A 239 15.83 4.52 10.91
N LEU A 240 15.87 4.18 9.62
CA LEU A 240 16.17 5.14 8.56
C LEU A 240 15.05 6.17 8.37
N TYR A 241 13.79 5.80 8.61
CA TYR A 241 12.65 6.73 8.62
C TYR A 241 12.84 7.81 9.69
N HIS A 242 13.21 7.43 10.90
CA HIS A 242 13.46 8.36 11.99
C HIS A 242 14.71 9.23 11.76
N GLY A 243 15.80 8.62 11.30
CA GLY A 243 17.04 9.35 11.00
C GLY A 243 16.97 10.25 9.78
N GLY A 244 16.15 9.90 8.80
CA GLY A 244 15.92 10.70 7.59
C GLY A 244 15.13 11.99 7.84
N GLN A 245 14.53 12.16 9.02
CA GLN A 245 13.80 13.35 9.41
C GLN A 245 12.78 13.76 8.32
N ARG A 246 12.85 14.99 7.80
CA ARG A 246 11.97 15.44 6.72
C ARG A 246 12.18 14.66 5.42
N PHE A 247 13.38 14.16 5.14
CA PHE A 247 13.65 13.44 3.90
C PHE A 247 12.97 12.07 3.83
N THR A 248 12.40 11.56 4.91
CA THR A 248 11.72 10.25 4.99
C THR A 248 10.30 10.31 5.54
N ALA A 249 9.78 11.48 5.89
CA ALA A 249 8.45 11.67 6.46
C ALA A 249 7.31 11.72 5.42
N TYR A 250 7.34 10.85 4.41
CA TYR A 250 6.36 10.86 3.33
C TYR A 250 5.30 9.75 3.46
N GLN A 251 4.16 9.91 2.77
CA GLN A 251 3.04 8.96 2.87
C GLN A 251 3.37 7.55 2.36
N TRP A 252 4.28 7.42 1.40
CA TRP A 252 4.74 6.11 0.92
C TRP A 252 5.73 5.44 1.87
N ASP A 253 6.51 6.22 2.64
CA ASP A 253 7.41 5.69 3.65
C ASP A 253 6.61 5.07 4.81
N ILE A 254 5.59 5.78 5.32
CA ILE A 254 4.70 5.25 6.37
C ILE A 254 3.82 4.10 5.87
N LEU A 255 3.40 4.10 4.60
CA LEU A 255 2.69 2.96 3.99
C LEU A 255 3.59 1.72 3.91
N LEU A 256 4.87 1.88 3.55
CA LEU A 256 5.83 0.79 3.52
C LEU A 256 6.11 0.24 4.94
N LEU A 257 6.17 1.11 5.96
CA LEU A 257 6.28 0.67 7.36
C LEU A 257 5.06 -0.14 7.80
N GLU A 258 3.85 0.34 7.50
CA GLU A 258 2.62 -0.37 7.85
C GLU A 258 2.51 -1.72 7.11
N CYS A 259 2.87 -1.76 5.83
CA CYS A 259 2.98 -3.01 5.07
C CYS A 259 4.04 -3.94 5.69
N GLY A 260 5.22 -3.42 6.03
CA GLY A 260 6.28 -4.17 6.69
C GLY A 260 5.84 -4.84 7.97
N PHE A 261 5.15 -4.08 8.83
CA PHE A 261 4.61 -4.57 10.10
C PHE A 261 3.63 -5.73 9.88
N LEU A 262 2.65 -5.57 8.99
CA LEU A 262 1.70 -6.64 8.68
C LEU A 262 2.37 -7.87 8.05
N ALA A 263 3.45 -7.66 7.27
CA ALA A 263 4.17 -8.75 6.61
C ALA A 263 4.78 -9.72 7.63
N ILE A 264 5.27 -9.25 8.78
CA ILE A 264 5.86 -10.08 9.86
C ILE A 264 4.95 -11.27 10.22
N PHE A 265 3.64 -11.02 10.29
CA PHE A 265 2.66 -12.01 10.72
C PHE A 265 1.97 -12.75 9.57
N LEU A 266 2.15 -12.28 8.32
CA LEU A 266 1.52 -12.86 7.14
C LEU A 266 1.87 -14.36 6.94
N PRO A 267 3.12 -14.83 7.10
CA PRO A 267 3.44 -16.26 7.03
C PRO A 267 2.78 -17.11 8.15
N HIS A 268 2.48 -16.50 9.29
CA HIS A 268 1.97 -17.17 10.49
C HIS A 268 0.44 -17.32 10.46
N ALA A 269 -0.25 -16.31 9.95
CA ALA A 269 -1.72 -16.28 9.86
C ALA A 269 -2.18 -15.66 8.53
N PRO A 270 -1.94 -16.33 7.38
CA PRO A 270 -2.12 -15.74 6.05
C PRO A 270 -3.55 -15.29 5.78
N THR A 271 -4.56 -16.04 6.19
CA THR A 271 -5.97 -15.66 5.98
C THR A 271 -6.33 -14.37 6.72
N LEU A 272 -5.92 -14.26 7.99
CA LEU A 272 -6.21 -13.10 8.83
C LEU A 272 -5.47 -11.86 8.32
N PHE A 273 -4.16 -11.97 8.07
CA PHE A 273 -3.37 -10.83 7.63
C PHE A 273 -3.64 -10.43 6.19
N THR A 274 -4.02 -11.34 5.30
CA THR A 274 -4.56 -10.97 3.97
C THR A 274 -5.83 -10.13 4.10
N TRP A 275 -6.69 -10.44 5.07
CA TRP A 275 -7.86 -9.60 5.34
C TRP A 275 -7.48 -8.24 5.91
N LEU A 276 -6.49 -8.16 6.80
CA LEU A 276 -5.96 -6.88 7.29
C LEU A 276 -5.31 -6.04 6.19
N TYR A 277 -4.64 -6.65 5.22
CA TYR A 277 -4.14 -5.94 4.03
C TYR A 277 -5.28 -5.41 3.13
N ARG A 278 -6.39 -6.17 3.02
CA ARG A 278 -7.59 -5.67 2.33
C ARG A 278 -8.18 -4.46 3.04
N TRP A 279 -8.22 -4.51 4.37
CA TRP A 279 -8.60 -3.37 5.21
C TRP A 279 -7.65 -2.19 5.02
N LEU A 280 -6.33 -2.40 5.02
CA LEU A 280 -5.33 -1.38 4.74
C LEU A 280 -5.58 -0.70 3.39
N LEU A 281 -5.71 -1.47 2.31
CA LEU A 281 -5.93 -0.93 0.97
C LEU A 281 -7.26 -0.16 0.89
N LEU A 282 -8.33 -0.70 1.49
CA LEU A 282 -9.61 0.00 1.59
C LEU A 282 -9.45 1.34 2.29
N ARG A 283 -8.85 1.34 3.48
CA ARG A 283 -8.68 2.53 4.30
C ARG A 283 -7.80 3.57 3.61
N PHE A 284 -6.70 3.14 2.99
CA PHE A 284 -5.79 3.99 2.24
C PHE A 284 -6.51 4.73 1.09
N LEU A 285 -7.27 4.01 0.27
CA LEU A 285 -8.04 4.60 -0.83
C LEU A 285 -9.14 5.53 -0.31
N LEU A 286 -9.90 5.05 0.68
CA LEU A 286 -11.00 5.80 1.27
C LEU A 286 -10.52 7.10 1.89
N GLN A 287 -9.43 7.08 2.68
CA GLN A 287 -8.87 8.29 3.25
C GLN A 287 -8.38 9.27 2.18
N SER A 288 -7.74 8.79 1.10
CA SER A 288 -7.32 9.66 -0.01
C SER A 288 -8.50 10.37 -0.68
N GLY A 289 -9.64 9.70 -0.84
CA GLY A 289 -10.85 10.32 -1.41
C GLY A 289 -11.55 11.25 -0.41
N LEU A 290 -11.65 10.83 0.86
CA LEU A 290 -12.31 11.60 1.90
C LEU A 290 -11.62 12.94 2.14
N VAL A 291 -10.28 12.99 2.13
CA VAL A 291 -9.58 14.27 2.31
C VAL A 291 -9.79 15.22 1.14
N LYS A 292 -9.93 14.72 -0.11
CA LYS A 292 -10.23 15.55 -1.28
C LYS A 292 -11.65 16.10 -1.21
N TRP A 293 -12.59 15.25 -0.80
CA TRP A 293 -13.99 15.66 -0.64
C TRP A 293 -14.18 16.67 0.51
N TRP A 294 -13.44 16.49 1.61
CA TRP A 294 -13.60 17.28 2.83
C TRP A 294 -12.65 18.47 2.97
N SER A 295 -11.62 18.60 2.13
CA SER A 295 -10.69 19.73 2.17
C SER A 295 -11.38 21.07 1.91
N GLY A 296 -12.48 21.05 1.16
CA GLY A 296 -13.17 22.26 0.74
C GLY A 296 -12.55 22.93 -0.49
N ASP A 297 -11.55 22.30 -1.10
CA ASP A 297 -10.91 22.77 -2.32
C ASP A 297 -11.92 22.86 -3.49
N PRO A 298 -12.02 24.02 -4.18
CA PRO A 298 -12.95 24.19 -5.29
C PRO A 298 -12.64 23.29 -6.49
N HIS A 299 -11.36 23.00 -6.77
CA HIS A 299 -10.93 22.25 -7.95
C HIS A 299 -11.33 20.78 -7.92
N TRP A 300 -11.42 20.22 -6.72
CA TRP A 300 -12.00 18.88 -6.53
C TRP A 300 -13.52 18.88 -6.73
N ARG A 301 -14.22 19.98 -6.41
CA ARG A 301 -15.68 20.07 -6.51
C ARG A 301 -16.18 20.37 -7.91
N ASP A 302 -15.46 21.18 -8.67
CA ASP A 302 -15.81 21.55 -10.05
C ASP A 302 -15.18 20.62 -11.11
N PHE A 303 -14.39 19.63 -10.67
CA PHE A 303 -13.71 18.62 -11.49
C PHE A 303 -12.57 19.18 -12.37
N SER A 304 -12.01 20.35 -12.02
CA SER A 304 -10.83 20.96 -12.67
C SER A 304 -9.49 20.49 -12.11
N ALA A 305 -9.47 19.65 -11.07
CA ALA A 305 -8.24 19.26 -10.38
C ALA A 305 -7.13 18.72 -11.31
N LEU A 306 -7.49 17.96 -12.36
CA LEU A 306 -6.52 17.41 -13.32
C LEU A 306 -6.02 18.43 -14.36
N ASP A 307 -6.64 19.61 -14.45
CA ASP A 307 -6.14 20.71 -15.28
C ASP A 307 -4.78 21.19 -14.75
N PHE A 308 -4.55 21.08 -13.45
CA PHE A 308 -3.30 21.49 -12.80
C PHE A 308 -2.37 20.31 -12.51
N HIS A 309 -2.94 19.19 -12.05
CA HIS A 309 -2.18 18.11 -11.42
C HIS A 309 -0.98 17.61 -12.22
N PHE A 310 -1.13 17.41 -13.54
CA PHE A 310 -0.07 16.84 -14.37
C PHE A 310 1.17 17.76 -14.45
N GLU A 311 0.98 19.07 -14.41
CA GLU A 311 2.06 20.06 -14.40
C GLU A 311 2.61 20.27 -13.00
N THR A 312 1.74 20.39 -12.00
CA THR A 312 2.11 20.85 -10.66
C THR A 312 2.56 19.73 -9.73
N GLN A 313 2.31 18.46 -10.08
CA GLN A 313 2.76 17.29 -9.31
C GLN A 313 4.27 17.30 -9.03
N PRO A 314 4.77 16.63 -7.98
CA PRO A 314 6.15 16.78 -7.54
C PRO A 314 7.22 16.52 -8.60
N LEU A 315 7.15 15.40 -9.32
CA LEU A 315 8.09 15.04 -10.38
C LEU A 315 7.33 14.51 -11.61
N PRO A 316 6.89 15.40 -12.51
CA PRO A 316 6.26 14.99 -13.75
C PRO A 316 7.30 14.36 -14.67
N ASN A 317 6.85 13.46 -15.54
CA ASN A 317 7.65 12.88 -16.62
C ASN A 317 7.16 13.41 -17.97
N ALA A 318 7.82 13.03 -19.06
CA ALA A 318 7.43 13.49 -20.39
C ALA A 318 5.97 13.14 -20.78
N LEU A 319 5.40 12.04 -20.27
CA LEU A 319 4.00 11.69 -20.52
C LEU A 319 3.02 12.60 -19.76
N ALA A 320 3.43 13.16 -18.62
CA ALA A 320 2.66 14.18 -17.90
C ALA A 320 2.36 15.39 -18.79
N TRP A 321 3.35 15.81 -19.59
CA TRP A 321 3.18 16.92 -20.53
C TRP A 321 2.06 16.61 -21.52
N TYR A 322 2.05 15.42 -22.13
CA TYR A 322 0.97 15.01 -23.05
C TYR A 322 -0.38 14.86 -22.35
N ALA A 323 -0.40 14.31 -21.13
CA ALA A 323 -1.63 14.18 -20.34
C ALA A 323 -2.24 15.55 -19.99
N HIS A 324 -1.40 16.55 -19.71
CA HIS A 324 -1.83 17.92 -19.45
C HIS A 324 -2.49 18.59 -20.67
N GLN A 325 -2.14 18.18 -21.89
CA GLN A 325 -2.77 18.72 -23.11
C GLN A 325 -4.10 18.02 -23.48
N LEU A 326 -4.58 17.06 -22.68
CA LEU A 326 -5.83 16.36 -22.99
C LEU A 326 -7.03 17.31 -22.93
N PRO A 327 -8.05 17.12 -23.78
CA PRO A 327 -9.26 17.93 -23.71
C PRO A 327 -9.94 17.87 -22.34
N GLU A 328 -10.47 19.00 -21.90
CA GLU A 328 -11.16 19.18 -20.61
C GLU A 328 -12.18 18.08 -20.27
N PRO A 329 -13.04 17.56 -21.19
CA PRO A 329 -13.95 16.47 -20.85
C PRO A 329 -13.25 15.19 -20.37
N ILE A 330 -12.05 14.89 -20.91
CA ILE A 330 -11.26 13.73 -20.51
C ILE A 330 -10.65 13.97 -19.12
N LEU A 331 -10.15 15.18 -18.85
CA LEU A 331 -9.60 15.55 -17.55
C LEU A 331 -10.68 15.49 -16.45
N ARG A 332 -11.87 16.06 -16.70
CA ARG A 332 -13.02 15.97 -15.79
C ARG A 332 -13.46 14.52 -15.56
N ALA A 333 -13.48 13.69 -16.61
CA ALA A 333 -13.76 12.26 -16.47
C ALA A 333 -12.69 11.55 -15.62
N GLY A 334 -11.42 11.97 -15.71
CA GLY A 334 -10.34 11.50 -14.85
C GLY A 334 -10.53 11.85 -13.38
N VAL A 335 -11.03 13.05 -13.05
CA VAL A 335 -11.41 13.42 -11.67
C VAL A 335 -12.57 12.55 -11.18
N ALA A 336 -13.60 12.35 -12.01
CA ALA A 336 -14.72 11.46 -11.67
C ALA A 336 -14.25 10.02 -11.39
N PHE A 337 -13.34 9.51 -12.22
CA PHE A 337 -12.75 8.19 -12.04
C PHE A 337 -11.91 8.12 -10.75
N THR A 338 -11.16 9.17 -10.43
CA THR A 338 -10.41 9.29 -9.17
C THR A 338 -11.35 9.14 -7.97
N PHE A 339 -12.46 9.89 -7.93
CA PHE A 339 -13.46 9.75 -6.86
C PHE A 339 -14.11 8.36 -6.83
N ALA A 340 -14.42 7.78 -7.98
CA ALA A 340 -14.99 6.43 -8.01
C ALA A 340 -14.03 5.40 -7.41
N VAL A 341 -12.74 5.45 -7.75
CA VAL A 341 -11.72 4.53 -7.25
C VAL A 341 -11.42 4.76 -5.77
N GLU A 342 -11.42 6.00 -5.32
CA GLU A 342 -11.08 6.34 -3.94
C GLU A 342 -12.28 6.25 -2.97
N LEU A 343 -13.52 6.45 -3.41
CA LEU A 343 -14.70 6.47 -2.53
C LEU A 343 -15.68 5.30 -2.73
N LEU A 344 -15.78 4.71 -3.93
CA LEU A 344 -16.77 3.66 -4.21
C LEU A 344 -16.14 2.26 -4.32
N VAL A 345 -15.06 2.15 -5.09
CA VAL A 345 -14.31 0.90 -5.28
C VAL A 345 -13.80 0.26 -3.98
N PRO A 346 -13.43 1.01 -2.91
CA PRO A 346 -12.96 0.38 -1.68
C PRO A 346 -13.99 -0.57 -1.06
N PHE A 347 -15.30 -0.32 -1.22
CA PHE A 347 -16.33 -1.23 -0.73
C PHE A 347 -16.37 -2.55 -1.50
N LEU A 348 -15.99 -2.56 -2.78
CA LEU A 348 -15.86 -3.79 -3.57
C LEU A 348 -14.77 -4.72 -3.04
N ILE A 349 -13.78 -4.20 -2.31
CA ILE A 349 -12.70 -4.99 -1.70
C ILE A 349 -13.26 -5.98 -0.65
N LEU A 350 -14.30 -5.59 0.07
CA LEU A 350 -14.95 -6.40 1.11
C LEU A 350 -15.94 -7.42 0.54
N LEU A 351 -16.35 -7.22 -0.71
CA LEU A 351 -17.33 -8.07 -1.38
C LEU A 351 -16.74 -9.42 -1.84
N PRO A 352 -17.59 -10.34 -2.34
CA PRO A 352 -17.16 -11.60 -2.91
C PRO A 352 -16.14 -11.47 -4.05
N ARG A 353 -15.67 -12.63 -4.49
CA ARG A 353 -14.52 -12.78 -5.39
C ARG A 353 -14.54 -11.88 -6.63
N ARG A 354 -15.66 -11.81 -7.36
CA ARG A 354 -15.74 -11.08 -8.64
C ARG A 354 -15.72 -9.56 -8.45
N PRO A 355 -16.57 -8.97 -7.58
CA PRO A 355 -16.43 -7.55 -7.22
C PRO A 355 -15.02 -7.22 -6.70
N ARG A 356 -14.42 -8.07 -5.87
CA ARG A 356 -13.06 -7.85 -5.35
C ARG A 356 -12.00 -7.88 -6.45
N GLN A 357 -12.12 -8.76 -7.43
CA GLN A 357 -11.25 -8.80 -8.62
C GLN A 357 -11.44 -7.56 -9.50
N LEU A 358 -12.68 -7.07 -9.63
CA LEU A 358 -12.95 -5.81 -10.31
C LEU A 358 -12.29 -4.64 -9.56
N ALA A 359 -12.36 -4.62 -8.23
CA ALA A 359 -11.65 -3.63 -7.42
C ALA A 359 -10.14 -3.65 -7.68
N ALA A 360 -9.54 -4.84 -7.73
CA ALA A 360 -8.13 -5.00 -8.07
C ALA A 360 -7.77 -4.44 -9.44
N LEU A 361 -8.61 -4.70 -10.46
CA LEU A 361 -8.42 -4.18 -11.80
C LEU A 361 -8.53 -2.65 -11.83
N LEU A 362 -9.58 -2.08 -11.25
CA LEU A 362 -9.82 -0.63 -11.28
C LEU A 362 -8.74 0.14 -10.52
N VAL A 363 -8.34 -0.34 -9.35
CA VAL A 363 -7.22 0.25 -8.59
C VAL A 363 -5.91 0.08 -9.36
N ALA A 364 -5.65 -1.06 -9.99
CA ALA A 364 -4.44 -1.24 -10.78
C ALA A 364 -4.39 -0.29 -11.99
N LEU A 365 -5.49 -0.14 -12.74
CA LEU A 365 -5.58 0.80 -13.85
C LEU A 365 -5.35 2.24 -13.39
N PHE A 366 -5.93 2.62 -12.24
CA PHE A 366 -5.71 3.94 -11.64
C PHE A 366 -4.24 4.17 -11.27
N GLN A 367 -3.60 3.21 -10.61
CA GLN A 367 -2.18 3.32 -10.23
C GLN A 367 -1.25 3.32 -11.44
N LEU A 368 -1.57 2.57 -12.49
CA LEU A 368 -0.80 2.59 -13.75
C LEU A 368 -0.93 3.92 -14.47
N ALA A 369 -2.12 4.53 -14.49
CA ALA A 369 -2.31 5.86 -15.07
C ALA A 369 -1.45 6.90 -14.34
N ILE A 370 -1.49 6.91 -12.99
CA ILE A 370 -0.67 7.81 -12.16
C ILE A 370 0.83 7.58 -12.40
N LEU A 371 1.26 6.31 -12.44
CA LEU A 371 2.66 5.94 -12.68
C LEU A 371 3.15 6.39 -14.06
N LEU A 372 2.30 6.26 -15.08
CA LEU A 372 2.63 6.69 -16.44
C LEU A 372 2.72 8.20 -16.54
N SER A 373 1.89 8.95 -15.81
CA SER A 373 1.88 10.40 -15.86
C SER A 373 2.76 11.09 -14.83
N GLY A 374 3.46 10.38 -13.94
CA GLY A 374 4.25 11.01 -12.88
C GLY A 374 5.16 10.04 -12.13
N SER A 375 6.25 10.57 -11.55
CA SER A 375 7.24 9.77 -10.82
C SER A 375 7.01 9.80 -9.30
N TYR A 376 6.14 8.94 -8.79
CA TYR A 376 5.88 8.77 -7.35
C TYR A 376 6.68 7.63 -6.75
N ASN A 377 8.00 7.60 -6.99
CA ASN A 377 8.93 6.64 -6.41
C ASN A 377 8.48 5.17 -6.54
N PHE A 378 8.43 4.42 -5.43
CA PHE A 378 7.92 3.06 -5.33
C PHE A 378 6.46 2.98 -4.90
N PHE A 379 5.79 4.12 -4.65
CA PHE A 379 4.45 4.18 -4.10
C PHE A 379 3.39 3.48 -4.95
N ASN A 380 3.27 3.83 -6.24
CA ASN A 380 2.28 3.19 -7.12
C ASN A 380 2.55 1.70 -7.26
N LEU A 381 3.83 1.31 -7.30
CA LEU A 381 4.23 -0.08 -7.35
C LEU A 381 3.82 -0.82 -6.07
N LEU A 382 3.97 -0.22 -4.89
CA LEU A 382 3.52 -0.78 -3.62
C LEU A 382 1.99 -0.95 -3.59
N THR A 383 1.22 0.01 -4.09
CA THR A 383 -0.24 -0.13 -4.19
C THR A 383 -0.65 -1.22 -5.18
N LEU A 384 0.08 -1.38 -6.30
CA LEU A 384 -0.10 -2.51 -7.22
C LEU A 384 0.24 -3.85 -6.55
N CYS A 385 1.28 -3.91 -5.71
CA CYS A 385 1.59 -5.09 -4.89
C CYS A 385 0.41 -5.44 -3.96
N LEU A 386 -0.20 -4.45 -3.31
CA LEU A 386 -1.38 -4.66 -2.45
C LEU A 386 -2.58 -5.22 -3.22
N CYS A 387 -2.76 -4.83 -4.49
CA CYS A 387 -3.83 -5.36 -5.34
C CYS A 387 -3.71 -6.89 -5.55
N VAL A 388 -2.52 -7.47 -5.47
CA VAL A 388 -2.32 -8.93 -5.56
C VAL A 388 -3.10 -9.66 -4.46
N LEU A 389 -3.20 -9.10 -3.26
CA LEU A 389 -3.91 -9.69 -2.11
C LEU A 389 -5.44 -9.65 -2.25
N LEU A 390 -5.96 -8.95 -3.26
CA LEU A 390 -7.37 -8.99 -3.66
C LEU A 390 -7.67 -10.24 -4.52
N LEU A 391 -6.65 -10.82 -5.15
CA LEU A 391 -6.75 -12.02 -5.95
C LEU A 391 -6.68 -13.27 -5.06
N ASP A 392 -6.79 -14.44 -5.69
CA ASP A 392 -6.58 -15.73 -5.04
C ASP A 392 -5.76 -16.64 -5.93
N ASP A 393 -5.35 -17.77 -5.38
CA ASP A 393 -4.42 -18.69 -6.03
C ASP A 393 -4.99 -19.23 -7.36
N GLN A 394 -6.30 -19.35 -7.53
CA GLN A 394 -6.89 -19.81 -8.79
C GLN A 394 -6.81 -18.74 -9.89
N CYS A 395 -6.90 -17.45 -9.54
CA CYS A 395 -6.63 -16.37 -10.49
C CYS A 395 -5.16 -16.37 -10.91
N LEU A 396 -4.25 -16.39 -9.93
CA LEU A 396 -2.81 -16.36 -10.20
C LEU A 396 -2.30 -17.57 -10.96
N ARG A 397 -2.81 -18.79 -10.69
CA ARG A 397 -2.43 -20.01 -11.42
C ARG A 397 -2.79 -19.97 -12.91
N ARG A 398 -3.78 -19.17 -13.30
CA ARG A 398 -4.12 -18.97 -14.72
C ARG A 398 -3.14 -18.02 -15.42
N ALA A 399 -2.65 -17.01 -14.70
CA ALA A 399 -1.76 -15.99 -15.23
C ALA A 399 -0.27 -16.38 -15.18
N LEU A 400 0.15 -17.14 -14.16
CA LEU A 400 1.57 -17.45 -13.94
C LEU A 400 2.08 -18.65 -14.77
N PRO A 401 3.35 -18.63 -15.20
CA PRO A 401 4.04 -19.76 -15.82
C PRO A 401 4.05 -21.00 -14.92
N ARG A 402 4.07 -22.21 -15.50
CA ARG A 402 3.97 -23.48 -14.76
C ARG A 402 4.98 -23.61 -13.60
N GLY A 403 6.23 -23.18 -13.81
CA GLY A 403 7.29 -23.24 -12.78
C GLY A 403 7.07 -22.35 -11.55
N LEU A 404 6.15 -21.38 -11.60
CA LEU A 404 5.80 -20.51 -10.47
C LEU A 404 4.46 -20.89 -9.81
N ARG A 405 3.78 -21.95 -10.28
CA ARG A 405 2.47 -22.38 -9.77
C ARG A 405 2.58 -23.20 -8.49
N ASP A 406 3.71 -23.88 -8.32
CA ASP A 406 4.04 -24.71 -7.17
C ASP A 406 4.69 -23.82 -6.11
N GLY A 407 3.90 -22.90 -5.54
CA GLY A 407 4.27 -22.19 -4.33
C GLY A 407 4.58 -23.19 -3.20
N PRO A 408 5.32 -22.78 -2.16
CA PRO A 408 5.74 -23.69 -1.10
C PRO A 408 4.52 -24.39 -0.48
N GLY A 409 4.51 -25.72 -0.51
CA GLY A 409 3.43 -26.59 -0.01
C GLY A 409 3.32 -26.61 1.51
N ARG A 410 3.29 -25.44 2.17
CA ARG A 410 3.15 -25.32 3.62
C ARG A 410 1.68 -25.26 4.01
N ARG A 411 1.27 -26.16 4.90
CA ARG A 411 0.02 -26.02 5.66
C ARG A 411 0.07 -24.69 6.42
N SER A 412 -0.98 -23.88 6.29
CA SER A 412 -1.09 -22.62 7.02
C SER A 412 -1.27 -22.91 8.52
N PRO A 413 -0.39 -22.41 9.40
CA PRO A 413 -0.63 -22.50 10.83
C PRO A 413 -1.93 -21.78 11.21
N ARG A 414 -2.58 -22.23 12.28
CA ARG A 414 -3.68 -21.48 12.89
C ARG A 414 -3.11 -20.29 13.65
N ALA A 415 -3.77 -19.15 13.59
CA ALA A 415 -3.38 -17.97 14.36
C ALA A 415 -3.45 -18.29 15.87
N GLY A 416 -2.33 -18.12 16.56
CA GLY A 416 -2.28 -18.22 18.02
C GLY A 416 -2.91 -16.99 18.70
N PRO A 417 -3.23 -17.05 20.00
CA PRO A 417 -3.86 -15.93 20.73
C PRO A 417 -3.10 -14.60 20.61
N GLY A 418 -1.76 -14.62 20.69
CA GLY A 418 -0.94 -13.42 20.54
C GLY A 418 -1.05 -12.79 19.14
N THR A 419 -1.08 -13.60 18.08
CA THR A 419 -1.29 -13.12 16.70
C THR A 419 -2.66 -12.47 16.52
N VAL A 420 -3.70 -13.02 17.16
CA VAL A 420 -5.04 -12.43 17.15
C VAL A 420 -5.07 -11.11 17.93
N ALA A 421 -4.41 -11.04 19.09
CA ALA A 421 -4.32 -9.81 19.88
C ALA A 421 -3.63 -8.68 19.09
N ILE A 422 -2.55 -8.99 18.38
CA ILE A 422 -1.86 -8.02 17.50
C ILE A 422 -2.76 -7.57 16.35
N ALA A 423 -3.49 -8.50 15.72
CA ALA A 423 -4.45 -8.15 14.67
C ALA A 423 -5.56 -7.21 15.17
N LEU A 424 -6.07 -7.44 16.39
CA LEU A 424 -7.07 -6.58 17.02
C LEU A 424 -6.51 -5.19 17.39
N LEU A 425 -5.28 -5.13 17.91
CA LEU A 425 -4.58 -3.88 18.17
C LEU A 425 -4.42 -3.07 16.88
N TYR A 426 -3.90 -3.70 15.83
CA TYR A 426 -3.74 -3.08 14.52
C TYR A 426 -5.09 -2.56 13.99
N LEU A 427 -6.14 -3.39 13.99
CA LEU A 427 -7.46 -3.01 13.50
C LEU A 427 -8.03 -1.82 14.30
N THR A 428 -7.81 -1.81 15.61
CA THR A 428 -8.24 -0.71 16.50
C THR A 428 -7.54 0.59 16.12
N LEU A 429 -6.19 0.60 16.11
CA LEU A 429 -5.40 1.78 15.76
C LEU A 429 -5.70 2.28 14.35
N SER A 430 -5.83 1.34 13.40
CA SER A 430 -6.17 1.63 12.01
C SER A 430 -7.56 2.25 11.86
N THR A 431 -8.55 1.80 12.63
CA THR A 431 -9.90 2.37 12.64
C THR A 431 -9.92 3.74 13.31
N LEU A 432 -9.14 3.94 14.37
CA LEU A 432 -8.97 5.25 15.01
C LEU A 432 -8.37 6.27 14.04
N TRP A 433 -7.35 5.89 13.26
CA TRP A 433 -6.80 6.75 12.20
C TRP A 433 -7.82 7.08 11.10
N LEU A 434 -8.68 6.13 10.73
CA LEU A 434 -9.79 6.41 9.80
C LEU A 434 -10.77 7.42 10.40
N GLY A 435 -11.13 7.28 11.68
CA GLY A 435 -11.98 8.25 12.38
C GLY A 435 -11.33 9.64 12.51
N ALA A 436 -10.01 9.70 12.70
CA ALA A 436 -9.25 10.95 12.77
C ALA A 436 -9.12 11.70 11.43
N THR A 437 -9.58 11.11 10.32
CA THR A 437 -9.41 11.69 8.97
C THR A 437 -10.02 13.09 8.91
N ALA A 438 -9.22 14.05 8.44
CA ALA A 438 -9.59 15.46 8.32
C ALA A 438 -10.10 16.10 9.64
N ASN A 439 -9.75 15.53 10.81
CA ASN A 439 -10.19 15.98 12.13
C ASN A 439 -11.72 16.13 12.28
N ARG A 440 -12.50 15.41 11.48
CA ARG A 440 -13.97 15.54 11.46
C ARG A 440 -14.64 14.85 12.64
N VAL A 441 -14.03 13.79 13.18
CA VAL A 441 -14.51 13.12 14.37
C VAL A 441 -13.64 13.55 15.55
N PRO A 442 -14.18 14.28 16.54
CA PRO A 442 -13.41 14.63 17.73
C PRO A 442 -13.09 13.35 18.50
N LEU A 443 -11.80 13.07 18.66
CA LEU A 443 -11.33 11.93 19.43
C LEU A 443 -11.24 12.29 20.92
N GLY A 444 -11.78 11.42 21.77
CA GLY A 444 -11.57 11.49 23.22
C GLY A 444 -10.09 11.35 23.61
N GLU A 445 -9.77 11.55 24.89
CA GLU A 445 -8.39 11.51 25.39
C GLU A 445 -7.73 10.14 25.18
N LEU A 446 -8.43 9.05 25.48
CA LEU A 446 -7.88 7.70 25.35
C LEU A 446 -7.53 7.34 23.89
N PRO A 447 -8.42 7.51 22.89
CA PRO A 447 -8.03 7.32 21.49
C PRO A 447 -6.85 8.19 21.04
N ARG A 448 -6.78 9.46 21.47
CA ARG A 448 -5.65 10.35 21.17
C ARG A 448 -4.35 9.84 21.78
N ALA A 449 -4.38 9.38 23.03
CA ALA A 449 -3.22 8.81 23.70
C ALA A 449 -2.74 7.53 23.00
N LEU A 450 -3.65 6.64 22.61
CA LEU A 450 -3.32 5.42 21.86
C LEU A 450 -2.64 5.75 20.52
N LEU A 451 -3.17 6.71 19.76
CA LEU A 451 -2.56 7.15 18.50
C LEU A 451 -1.19 7.80 18.75
N TYR A 452 -1.08 8.68 19.75
CA TYR A 452 0.18 9.34 20.10
C TYR A 452 1.29 8.33 20.42
N TRP A 453 1.05 7.39 21.34
CA TRP A 453 2.06 6.41 21.78
C TRP A 453 2.37 5.34 20.74
N SER A 454 1.45 5.04 19.81
CA SER A 454 1.70 4.10 18.72
C SER A 454 2.32 4.75 17.47
N SER A 455 2.16 6.07 17.29
CA SER A 455 2.63 6.78 16.11
C SER A 455 4.12 6.61 15.79
N PRO A 456 5.06 6.58 16.76
CA PRO A 456 6.48 6.42 16.45
C PRO A 456 6.83 5.07 15.82
N TRP A 457 5.96 4.07 15.97
CA TRP A 457 6.16 2.76 15.38
C TRP A 457 5.63 2.69 13.95
N HIS A 458 4.74 3.59 13.52
CA HIS A 458 4.14 3.56 12.17
C HIS A 458 3.47 2.21 11.81
N MET A 459 3.01 1.45 12.81
CA MET A 459 2.29 0.18 12.59
C MET A 459 0.89 0.38 11.98
N ALA A 460 0.30 1.56 12.19
CA ALA A 460 -0.94 2.02 11.57
C ALA A 460 -0.84 3.54 11.43
N ASN A 461 -1.24 4.09 10.27
CA ASN A 461 -1.02 5.50 9.93
C ASN A 461 -2.28 6.17 9.37
N GLY A 462 -2.33 7.50 9.32
CA GLY A 462 -3.32 8.24 8.51
C GLY A 462 -2.80 8.54 7.10
N TYR A 463 -3.70 8.62 6.12
CA TYR A 463 -3.38 8.96 4.73
C TYR A 463 -4.20 10.17 4.26
N GLY A 464 -3.66 10.92 3.30
CA GLY A 464 -4.34 12.12 2.79
C GLY A 464 -3.60 12.78 1.62
N LEU A 465 -3.41 12.07 0.52
CA LEU A 465 -2.69 12.57 -0.65
C LEU A 465 -3.51 13.61 -1.42
N PHE A 466 -2.86 14.74 -1.76
CA PHE A 466 -3.40 15.80 -2.60
C PHE A 466 -4.80 16.28 -2.16
N ALA A 467 -4.99 16.44 -0.84
CA ALA A 467 -6.24 16.95 -0.29
C ALA A 467 -6.60 18.34 -0.85
N VAL A 468 -5.58 19.18 -1.02
CA VAL A 468 -5.64 20.51 -1.66
C VAL A 468 -4.81 20.44 -2.93
N MET A 469 -5.36 20.92 -4.04
CA MET A 469 -4.73 20.93 -5.34
C MET A 469 -3.72 22.07 -5.42
N THR A 470 -2.52 21.74 -5.89
CA THR A 470 -1.51 22.72 -6.22
C THR A 470 -1.82 23.27 -7.61
N THR A 471 -2.00 24.59 -7.73
CA THR A 471 -2.39 25.26 -8.99
C THR A 471 -1.22 25.97 -9.69
N GLU A 472 -0.07 26.06 -9.04
CA GLU A 472 1.14 26.67 -9.60
C GLU A 472 2.35 25.78 -9.39
N ARG A 473 3.37 25.96 -10.23
CA ARG A 473 4.62 25.20 -10.16
C ARG A 473 5.82 26.13 -9.86
N PRO A 474 5.93 26.68 -8.64
CA PRO A 474 7.13 27.40 -8.23
C PRO A 474 8.29 26.42 -8.04
N GLU A 475 9.49 26.85 -8.38
CA GLU A 475 10.71 26.07 -8.26
C GLU A 475 11.89 26.90 -7.78
N ILE A 476 12.61 26.34 -6.81
CA ILE A 476 13.83 26.91 -6.23
C ILE A 476 15.02 26.49 -7.10
N VAL A 477 15.77 27.48 -7.61
CA VAL A 477 16.98 27.29 -8.41
C VAL A 477 18.17 27.84 -7.63
N PHE A 478 19.11 26.97 -7.27
CA PHE A 478 20.36 27.36 -6.61
C PHE A 478 21.35 27.88 -7.65
N GLU A 479 21.88 29.08 -7.43
CA GLU A 479 22.79 29.74 -8.36
C GLU A 479 24.06 30.17 -7.62
N GLY A 480 25.22 29.73 -8.11
CA GLY A 480 26.52 30.15 -7.61
C GLY A 480 27.17 31.22 -8.50
N SER A 481 28.06 32.01 -7.91
CA SER A 481 28.85 33.03 -8.60
C SER A 481 30.23 33.20 -7.96
N ARG A 482 31.24 33.50 -8.77
CA ARG A 482 32.60 33.87 -8.30
C ARG A 482 32.78 35.38 -8.13
N ASP A 483 32.06 36.17 -8.93
CA ASP A 483 32.22 37.62 -9.04
C ASP A 483 30.98 38.41 -8.55
N GLY A 484 29.89 37.72 -8.20
CA GLY A 484 28.62 38.31 -7.83
C GLY A 484 27.82 38.87 -9.02
N ARG A 485 28.31 38.71 -10.25
CA ARG A 485 27.70 39.25 -11.48
C ARG A 485 27.20 38.12 -12.39
N GLN A 486 28.04 37.13 -12.67
CA GLN A 486 27.67 35.96 -13.46
C GLN A 486 27.19 34.84 -12.54
N TRP A 487 25.92 34.46 -12.70
CA TRP A 487 25.27 33.43 -11.90
C TRP A 487 25.07 32.17 -12.74
N ARG A 488 25.47 31.01 -12.21
CA ARG A 488 25.32 29.71 -12.86
C ARG A 488 24.52 28.77 -11.96
N ALA A 489 23.51 28.13 -12.55
CA ALA A 489 22.59 27.27 -11.82
C ALA A 489 23.18 25.88 -11.58
N TYR A 490 22.98 25.35 -10.37
CA TYR A 490 23.10 23.93 -10.09
C TYR A 490 21.87 23.21 -10.63
N GLU A 491 22.05 22.06 -11.28
CA GLU A 491 20.92 21.29 -11.79
C GLU A 491 20.61 20.08 -10.90
N LEU A 492 19.34 19.96 -10.52
CA LEU A 492 18.84 18.76 -9.87
C LEU A 492 18.50 17.68 -10.90
N PRO A 493 18.54 16.38 -10.52
CA PRO A 493 18.36 15.28 -11.45
C PRO A 493 17.00 15.23 -12.15
N TYR A 494 15.90 15.57 -11.46
CA TYR A 494 14.55 15.37 -12.00
C TYR A 494 13.63 16.60 -11.92
N LYS A 495 13.94 17.61 -11.11
CA LYS A 495 13.16 18.87 -11.09
C LYS A 495 13.27 19.64 -12.41
N PRO A 496 12.30 20.51 -12.75
CA PRO A 496 12.46 21.49 -13.82
C PRO A 496 13.71 22.35 -13.61
N GLY A 497 14.44 22.62 -14.70
CA GLY A 497 15.69 23.37 -14.71
C GLY A 497 15.82 24.14 -16.02
N ASP A 498 16.71 23.72 -16.92
CA ASP A 498 16.70 24.21 -18.31
C ASP A 498 15.31 23.99 -18.93
N PRO A 499 14.61 25.04 -19.44
CA PRO A 499 13.32 24.92 -20.09
C PRO A 499 13.26 23.97 -21.29
N ARG A 500 14.41 23.70 -21.93
CA ARG A 500 14.53 22.74 -23.04
C ARG A 500 14.70 21.29 -22.57
N ARG A 501 14.99 21.06 -21.29
CA ARG A 501 15.12 19.72 -20.73
C ARG A 501 13.76 19.08 -20.54
N ALA A 502 13.56 17.93 -21.19
CA ALA A 502 12.35 17.13 -21.00
C ALA A 502 12.22 16.66 -19.54
N PRO A 503 10.99 16.60 -18.98
CA PRO A 503 10.78 16.02 -17.66
C PRO A 503 11.17 14.53 -17.63
N GLY A 504 11.96 14.12 -16.63
CA GLY A 504 12.55 12.78 -16.55
C GLY A 504 11.69 11.72 -15.85
N TRP A 505 12.16 10.47 -15.88
CA TRP A 505 11.52 9.33 -15.20
C TRP A 505 12.35 8.87 -14.00
N ALA A 506 11.86 9.11 -12.77
CA ALA A 506 12.61 8.76 -11.55
C ALA A 506 12.23 7.38 -10.97
N THR A 507 10.99 6.94 -11.14
CA THR A 507 10.48 5.68 -10.55
C THR A 507 11.28 4.46 -11.04
N PRO A 508 11.71 3.54 -10.14
CA PRO A 508 11.32 3.39 -8.73
C PRO A 508 12.22 4.12 -7.71
N ARG A 509 13.19 4.93 -8.16
CA ARG A 509 13.98 5.76 -7.24
C ARG A 509 13.14 6.91 -6.70
N GLN A 510 13.55 7.38 -5.53
CA GLN A 510 13.01 8.57 -4.89
C GLN A 510 14.15 9.59 -4.69
N PRO A 511 14.28 10.60 -5.55
CA PRO A 511 15.21 11.71 -5.32
C PRO A 511 14.65 12.60 -4.20
N ARG A 512 15.12 12.38 -2.96
CA ARG A 512 14.48 12.94 -1.76
C ARG A 512 14.71 14.45 -1.63
N LEU A 513 15.83 14.97 -2.15
CA LEU A 513 16.09 16.41 -2.24
C LEU A 513 15.13 17.08 -3.23
N ASP A 514 15.01 16.55 -4.45
CA ASP A 514 14.07 17.04 -5.47
C ASP A 514 12.62 17.10 -4.94
N TRP A 515 12.19 16.04 -4.26
CA TRP A 515 10.89 15.96 -3.62
C TRP A 515 10.73 17.00 -2.51
N GLN A 516 11.71 17.15 -1.61
CA GLN A 516 11.58 18.12 -0.53
C GLN A 516 11.58 19.57 -1.03
N LEU A 517 12.34 19.88 -2.07
CA LEU A 517 12.34 21.21 -2.67
C LEU A 517 11.01 21.56 -3.33
N TRP A 518 10.26 20.57 -3.83
CA TRP A 518 8.88 20.82 -4.30
C TRP A 518 7.97 21.33 -3.18
N PHE A 519 8.04 20.72 -1.98
CA PHE A 519 7.29 21.23 -0.82
C PHE A 519 7.80 22.60 -0.37
N ALA A 520 9.11 22.79 -0.32
CA ALA A 520 9.71 24.05 0.13
C ALA A 520 9.33 25.23 -0.78
N ALA A 521 9.25 25.02 -2.11
CA ALA A 521 8.88 26.06 -3.07
C ALA A 521 7.43 26.56 -2.91
N LEU A 522 6.55 25.74 -2.32
CA LEU A 522 5.15 26.09 -2.02
C LEU A 522 4.99 26.77 -0.64
N GLN A 523 6.07 26.87 0.13
CA GLN A 523 6.08 27.38 1.49
C GLN A 523 6.98 28.60 1.58
N ARG A 524 6.88 29.31 2.70
CA ARG A 524 7.75 30.46 2.94
C ARG A 524 9.18 30.02 3.27
N PRO A 525 10.21 30.81 2.91
CA PRO A 525 11.59 30.47 3.22
C PRO A 525 11.88 30.26 4.71
N GLU A 526 11.19 30.98 5.62
CA GLU A 526 11.44 30.90 7.07
C GLU A 526 11.06 29.54 7.66
N ASP A 527 10.07 28.88 7.05
CA ASP A 527 9.61 27.54 7.41
C ASP A 527 10.59 26.44 6.90
N ASN A 528 11.54 26.82 6.03
CA ASN A 528 12.43 25.94 5.29
C ASN A 528 13.92 26.19 5.57
N ARG A 529 14.28 26.42 6.84
CA ARG A 529 15.68 26.69 7.26
C ARG A 529 16.73 25.67 6.78
N TRP A 530 16.32 24.42 6.53
CA TRP A 530 17.18 23.37 5.96
C TRP A 530 17.70 23.70 4.55
N VAL A 531 17.02 24.56 3.79
CA VAL A 531 17.50 25.09 2.51
C VAL A 531 18.81 25.87 2.70
N GLY A 532 18.95 26.57 3.83
CA GLY A 532 20.20 27.22 4.20
C GLY A 532 21.36 26.25 4.39
N ALA A 533 21.10 25.01 4.84
CA ALA A 533 22.13 23.97 4.92
C ALA A 533 22.52 23.43 3.54
N VAL A 534 21.59 23.40 2.57
CA VAL A 534 21.94 23.16 1.15
C VAL A 534 22.87 24.26 0.64
N VAL A 535 22.52 25.53 0.89
CA VAL A 535 23.34 26.68 0.50
C VAL A 535 24.74 26.61 1.10
N ALA A 536 24.84 26.29 2.40
CA ALA A 536 26.11 26.12 3.08
C ALA A 536 26.95 24.98 2.48
N GLY A 537 26.34 23.81 2.25
CA GLY A 537 27.03 22.66 1.64
C GLY A 537 27.57 22.97 0.24
N LEU A 538 26.82 23.70 -0.58
CA LEU A 538 27.25 24.13 -1.91
C LEU A 538 28.38 25.17 -1.86
N LEU A 539 28.32 26.14 -0.95
CA LEU A 539 29.39 27.13 -0.72
C LEU A 539 30.68 26.49 -0.20
N GLN A 540 30.55 25.43 0.63
CA GLN A 540 31.67 24.67 1.17
C GLN A 540 32.29 23.70 0.16
N GLY A 541 31.57 23.36 -0.91
CA GLY A 541 31.97 22.28 -1.81
C GLY A 541 31.87 20.89 -1.17
N SER A 542 30.91 20.68 -0.25
CA SER A 542 30.68 19.37 0.38
C SER A 542 30.37 18.32 -0.70
N GLU A 543 31.29 17.36 -0.88
CA GLU A 543 31.17 16.30 -1.89
C GLU A 543 29.86 15.48 -1.71
N PRO A 544 29.46 15.07 -0.49
CA PRO A 544 28.19 14.38 -0.28
C PRO A 544 26.97 15.20 -0.71
N VAL A 545 26.96 16.52 -0.49
CA VAL A 545 25.86 17.41 -0.88
C VAL A 545 25.86 17.63 -2.39
N LEU A 546 27.03 17.87 -2.99
CA LEU A 546 27.20 18.02 -4.44
C LEU A 546 26.73 16.77 -5.20
N ALA A 547 26.94 15.57 -4.64
CA ALA A 547 26.49 14.30 -5.22
C ALA A 547 24.95 14.16 -5.33
N LEU A 548 24.17 15.03 -4.67
CA LEU A 548 22.72 15.09 -4.83
C LEU A 548 22.28 15.85 -6.10
N PHE A 549 23.19 16.62 -6.71
CA PHE A 549 22.94 17.38 -7.92
C PHE A 549 23.45 16.63 -9.15
N ALA A 550 22.76 16.80 -10.28
CA ALA A 550 23.16 16.21 -11.56
C ALA A 550 24.26 17.03 -12.25
N HIS A 551 24.28 18.35 -12.06
CA HIS A 551 25.31 19.23 -12.61
C HIS A 551 25.80 20.24 -11.56
N ASN A 552 27.12 20.26 -11.37
CA ASN A 552 27.84 21.29 -10.62
C ASN A 552 28.56 22.23 -11.61
N PRO A 553 28.17 23.52 -11.69
CA PRO A 553 28.83 24.49 -12.57
C PRO A 553 30.20 24.98 -12.07
N PHE A 554 30.64 24.54 -10.89
CA PHE A 554 31.89 24.90 -10.21
C PHE A 554 32.68 23.64 -9.80
N PRO A 555 33.20 22.84 -10.76
CA PRO A 555 33.88 21.58 -10.46
C PRO A 555 35.25 21.74 -9.81
N ASP A 556 35.99 22.79 -10.16
CA ASP A 556 37.38 22.97 -9.71
C ASP A 556 37.48 23.67 -8.34
N GLU A 557 36.62 24.69 -8.14
CA GLU A 557 36.63 25.51 -6.93
C GLU A 557 35.19 25.99 -6.65
N PRO A 558 34.69 25.83 -5.40
CA PRO A 558 33.36 26.28 -4.99
C PRO A 558 33.09 27.76 -5.29
N PRO A 559 31.81 28.16 -5.45
CA PRO A 559 31.47 29.57 -5.68
C PRO A 559 31.70 30.40 -4.41
N ARG A 560 32.02 31.69 -4.60
CA ARG A 560 32.18 32.65 -3.51
C ARG A 560 30.83 33.15 -2.98
N TYR A 561 29.86 33.26 -3.87
CA TYR A 561 28.51 33.73 -3.60
C TYR A 561 27.51 32.67 -4.05
N LEU A 562 26.45 32.49 -3.27
CA LEU A 562 25.35 31.60 -3.63
C LEU A 562 24.02 32.24 -3.26
N ARG A 563 23.02 32.05 -4.10
CA ARG A 563 21.63 32.47 -3.85
C ARG A 563 20.68 31.36 -4.28
N ALA A 564 19.42 31.46 -3.85
CA ALA A 564 18.36 30.63 -4.38
C ALA A 564 17.26 31.52 -4.95
N SER A 565 17.03 31.39 -6.26
CA SER A 565 16.02 32.13 -7.02
C SER A 565 14.73 31.32 -7.11
N LEU A 566 13.58 31.98 -7.08
CA LEU A 566 12.27 31.37 -7.27
C LEU A 566 11.75 31.65 -8.68
N TYR A 567 11.35 30.60 -9.38
CA TYR A 567 10.76 30.69 -10.71
C TYR A 567 9.41 29.98 -10.75
N ARG A 568 8.43 30.52 -11.46
CA ARG A 568 7.24 29.77 -11.86
C ARG A 568 7.53 29.04 -13.15
N TYR A 569 7.34 27.72 -13.16
CA TYR A 569 7.35 26.92 -14.37
C TYR A 569 5.93 26.67 -14.85
N ARG A 570 5.76 26.52 -16.16
CA ARG A 570 4.56 25.93 -16.77
C ARG A 570 4.98 25.07 -17.95
N PHE A 571 4.19 24.06 -18.29
CA PHE A 571 4.36 23.33 -19.51
C PHE A 571 4.12 24.25 -20.72
N THR A 572 4.85 23.97 -21.78
CA THR A 572 4.55 24.53 -23.11
C THR A 572 3.30 23.88 -23.70
N THR A 573 2.64 24.57 -24.61
CA THR A 573 1.63 23.95 -25.49
C THR A 573 2.28 23.25 -26.68
N PHE A 574 1.50 22.50 -27.45
CA PHE A 574 1.98 21.91 -28.71
C PHE A 574 2.57 22.95 -29.69
N SER A 575 1.95 24.13 -29.81
CA SER A 575 2.47 25.19 -30.69
C SER A 575 3.78 25.76 -30.16
N GLU A 576 3.83 26.11 -28.87
CA GLU A 576 5.03 26.67 -28.24
C GLU A 576 6.22 25.72 -28.32
N ARG A 577 6.00 24.42 -28.10
CA ARG A 577 7.06 23.41 -28.20
C ARG A 577 7.53 23.20 -29.64
N ALA A 578 6.65 23.34 -30.63
CA ALA A 578 7.01 23.24 -32.05
C ALA A 578 7.89 24.42 -32.51
N GLU A 579 7.75 25.59 -31.88
CA GLU A 579 8.50 26.81 -32.23
C GLU A 579 9.98 26.75 -31.80
N ASP A 580 10.28 26.36 -30.56
CA ASP A 580 11.64 26.44 -30.00
C ASP A 580 12.12 25.18 -29.27
N GLY A 581 11.32 24.10 -29.29
CA GLY A 581 11.64 22.81 -28.68
C GLY A 581 11.55 22.78 -27.16
N ALA A 582 11.13 23.86 -26.50
CA ALA A 582 11.07 23.91 -25.05
C ALA A 582 9.90 23.07 -24.50
N TRP A 583 10.15 22.41 -23.37
CA TRP A 583 9.13 21.67 -22.61
C TRP A 583 8.46 22.53 -21.55
N TRP A 584 9.16 23.57 -21.11
CA TRP A 584 8.71 24.49 -20.09
C TRP A 584 8.82 25.93 -20.54
N ARG A 585 7.97 26.78 -19.98
CA ARG A 585 8.22 28.21 -19.84
C ARG A 585 8.53 28.50 -18.38
N ARG A 586 9.42 29.45 -18.13
CA ARG A 586 9.76 29.89 -16.78
C ARG A 586 9.68 31.40 -16.65
N GLU A 587 9.19 31.85 -15.51
CA GLU A 587 9.07 33.26 -15.12
C GLU A 587 9.76 33.45 -13.78
N TYR A 588 10.60 34.48 -13.65
CA TYR A 588 11.26 34.79 -12.37
C TYR A 588 10.26 35.45 -11.42
N LEU A 589 10.08 34.88 -10.23
CA LEU A 589 9.16 35.39 -9.21
C LEU A 589 9.86 36.23 -8.14
N GLY A 590 11.17 36.04 -7.95
CA GLY A 590 11.91 36.73 -6.91
C GLY A 590 12.99 35.85 -6.29
N GLU A 591 13.57 36.34 -5.21
CA GLU A 591 14.59 35.63 -4.45
C GLU A 591 13.93 34.77 -3.36
N TYR A 592 14.28 33.48 -3.29
CA TYR A 592 13.85 32.58 -2.22
C TYR A 592 14.84 32.59 -1.05
N TRP A 593 16.14 32.63 -1.36
CA TRP A 593 17.21 32.71 -0.37
C TRP A 593 18.23 33.78 -0.78
N PRO A 594 18.59 34.70 0.13
CA PRO A 594 19.44 35.84 -0.20
C PRO A 594 20.85 35.44 -0.60
N VAL A 595 21.48 36.32 -1.39
CA VAL A 595 22.91 36.22 -1.71
C VAL A 595 23.72 36.06 -0.43
N THR A 596 24.31 34.88 -0.28
CA THR A 596 25.15 34.49 0.84
C THR A 596 26.58 34.38 0.33
N ALA A 597 27.52 35.05 0.98
CA ALA A 597 28.94 34.96 0.66
C ALA A 597 29.64 34.02 1.63
N TRP A 598 30.53 33.16 1.13
CA TRP A 598 31.46 32.43 1.99
C TRP A 598 32.45 33.42 2.60
N GLN A 599 32.28 33.74 3.88
CA GLN A 599 33.31 34.44 4.63
C GLN A 599 34.30 33.39 5.14
N LEU A 600 35.54 33.43 4.64
CA LEU A 600 36.66 32.79 5.34
C LEU A 600 36.62 33.26 6.80
N PRO A 601 36.93 32.39 7.79
CA PRO A 601 37.09 32.85 9.16
C PRO A 601 38.09 34.00 9.12
N VAL A 602 37.65 35.18 9.55
CA VAL A 602 38.54 36.31 9.76
C VAL A 602 39.53 35.82 10.80
N GLU A 603 40.78 35.55 10.41
CA GLU A 603 41.88 35.45 11.36
C GLU A 603 41.80 36.72 12.21
N ARG A 604 41.40 36.56 13.48
CA ARG A 604 41.55 37.63 14.46
C ARG A 604 43.05 37.87 14.53
N ARG A 605 43.54 38.89 13.82
CA ARG A 605 44.86 39.43 14.06
C ARG A 605 44.87 39.86 15.53
N HIS A 606 45.66 39.13 16.32
CA HIS A 606 45.93 39.42 17.72
C HIS A 606 46.55 40.80 17.90
#